data_AF-A0A374AUC1-F1
#
_entry.id   AF-A0A374AUC1-F1
#
_cell.length_a   1.000
_cell.length_b   1.000
_cell.length_c   1.000
_cell.angle_alpha   90.00
_cell.angle_beta   90.00
_cell.angle_gamma   90.00
#
_symmetry.space_group_name_H-M   'P 1'
#
loop_
_entity.id
_entity.type
_entity.pdbx_description
1 polymer ?
#
loop_
_entity_poly.entity_id
_entity_poly.type
_entity_poly.pdbx_seq_one_letter_code
_entity_poly.pdbx_strand_id
1 'polypeptide(L)'
;MKSKKHFRCILQKEKLDICFYRFQGKKTITTKNISGNTVISEETYKLVTQMLERVNEVFKIDFRYDLELITMLSTHLMPLEIRAKHGIAVHNSLADDIRHNVILSYNMAIIACDTLEQKIGVKLPMDEIAFVALPFSLALKRKWKNQSLPAQLFKHFNTGISYFLPVIIAGGMLFSFTLITGKIDNGAIVPSNQSFQNIYDIGQAGFLGSLILGFVVGYFVKWTKSWKVPDVLKPMMPTFFIPVITTLILGLFYTYVLTYPLNAFVQAIVSIMNQLNGTSTVIVGIVLILAFTKPNLAEIYK
;
A
#
# COMPACT_ATOMS: atom_id res chain seq x y z
N MET A 1 -1.48 30.62 -7.95
CA MET A 1 -2.62 29.67 -7.82
C MET A 1 -2.31 28.31 -7.19
N LYS A 2 -1.09 27.74 -7.31
CA LYS A 2 -0.72 26.44 -6.69
C LYS A 2 -0.61 26.46 -5.15
N SER A 3 -0.23 27.59 -4.55
CA SER A 3 -0.05 27.74 -3.08
C SER A 3 -1.37 27.62 -2.29
N LYS A 4 -2.48 28.18 -2.78
CA LYS A 4 -3.81 28.09 -2.11
C LYS A 4 -4.36 26.66 -2.05
N LYS A 5 -4.10 25.82 -3.07
CA LYS A 5 -4.53 24.40 -3.08
C LYS A 5 -3.77 23.57 -2.05
N HIS A 6 -2.48 23.82 -1.89
CA HIS A 6 -1.64 23.08 -0.93
C HIS A 6 -1.97 23.45 0.52
N PHE A 7 -2.19 24.74 0.80
CA PHE A 7 -2.63 25.21 2.12
C PHE A 7 -4.03 24.70 2.50
N ARG A 8 -4.96 24.61 1.52
CA ARG A 8 -6.31 24.06 1.76
C ARG A 8 -6.27 22.56 2.13
N CYS A 9 -5.39 21.78 1.47
CA CYS A 9 -5.19 20.36 1.75
C CYS A 9 -4.60 20.09 3.15
N ILE A 10 -3.68 20.94 3.62
CA ILE A 10 -3.09 20.85 4.97
C ILE A 10 -4.14 21.20 6.04
N LEU A 11 -4.87 22.30 5.87
CA LEU A 11 -5.99 22.70 6.75
C LEU A 11 -7.15 21.69 6.76
N GLN A 12 -7.37 20.95 5.66
CA GLN A 12 -8.41 19.91 5.55
C GLN A 12 -8.02 18.58 6.21
N LYS A 13 -6.73 18.18 6.16
CA LYS A 13 -6.22 17.05 6.94
C LYS A 13 -6.41 17.27 8.44
N GLU A 14 -6.12 18.48 8.94
CA GLU A 14 -6.37 18.83 10.34
C GLU A 14 -7.86 18.74 10.70
N LYS A 15 -8.78 19.17 9.82
CA LYS A 15 -10.23 19.04 10.05
C LYS A 15 -10.69 17.58 10.11
N LEU A 16 -10.19 16.70 9.23
CA LEU A 16 -10.50 15.27 9.29
C LEU A 16 -9.93 14.65 10.57
N ASP A 17 -8.69 14.98 10.95
CA ASP A 17 -8.07 14.51 12.19
C ASP A 17 -8.82 15.01 13.43
N ILE A 18 -9.33 16.24 13.43
CA ILE A 18 -10.21 16.79 14.48
C ILE A 18 -11.56 16.04 14.49
N CYS A 19 -12.14 15.74 13.33
CA CYS A 19 -13.37 14.95 13.24
C CYS A 19 -13.14 13.53 13.79
N PHE A 20 -12.01 12.91 13.46
CA PHE A 20 -11.55 11.64 14.03
C PHE A 20 -11.32 11.74 15.53
N TYR A 21 -10.72 12.82 16.02
CA TYR A 21 -10.49 13.06 17.44
C TYR A 21 -11.81 13.30 18.19
N ARG A 22 -12.80 13.96 17.56
CA ARG A 22 -14.13 14.18 18.14
C ARG A 22 -14.98 12.91 18.16
N PHE A 23 -14.88 12.09 17.11
CA PHE A 23 -15.45 10.75 17.09
C PHE A 23 -14.79 9.85 18.15
N GLN A 24 -13.48 9.95 18.32
CA GLN A 24 -12.75 9.24 19.38
C GLN A 24 -13.04 9.81 20.78
N GLY A 25 -13.25 11.12 20.92
CA GLY A 25 -13.54 11.79 22.20
C GLY A 25 -14.95 11.50 22.71
N LYS A 26 -15.92 11.27 21.82
CA LYS A 26 -17.24 10.73 22.20
C LYS A 26 -17.14 9.35 22.88
N LYS A 27 -16.04 8.60 22.68
CA LYS A 27 -15.83 7.29 23.32
C LYS A 27 -15.68 7.38 24.85
N THR A 28 -15.03 8.40 25.40
CA THR A 28 -14.76 8.47 26.85
C THR A 28 -16.04 8.65 27.68
N ILE A 29 -17.08 9.25 27.09
CA ILE A 29 -18.36 9.48 27.76
C ILE A 29 -19.27 8.25 27.59
N THR A 30 -19.19 7.54 26.45
CA THR A 30 -20.05 6.37 26.20
C THR A 30 -19.49 5.08 26.82
N THR A 31 -18.17 4.90 26.93
CA THR A 31 -17.60 3.68 27.54
C THR A 31 -17.70 3.62 29.06
N LYS A 32 -17.80 4.77 29.75
CA LYS A 32 -18.10 4.82 31.19
C LYS A 32 -19.57 4.53 31.53
N ASN A 33 -20.47 4.55 30.54
CA ASN A 33 -21.91 4.36 30.70
C ASN A 33 -22.43 3.08 30.04
N ILE A 34 -21.58 2.06 29.91
CA ILE A 34 -21.97 0.73 29.39
C ILE A 34 -22.95 0.01 30.34
N SER A 35 -23.18 0.52 31.55
CA SER A 35 -24.18 0.05 32.51
C SER A 35 -25.53 0.79 32.43
N GLY A 36 -25.92 1.33 31.27
CA GLY A 36 -27.14 2.14 31.16
C GLY A 36 -27.71 2.27 29.75
N ASN A 37 -28.31 1.19 29.24
CA ASN A 37 -29.51 1.24 28.40
C ASN A 37 -29.49 2.10 27.10
N THR A 38 -28.56 1.85 26.18
CA THR A 38 -28.85 2.06 24.74
C THR A 38 -29.31 0.73 24.17
N VAL A 39 -30.64 0.55 24.11
CA VAL A 39 -31.27 -0.60 23.44
C VAL A 39 -30.95 -0.47 21.94
N ILE A 40 -29.86 -1.11 21.51
CA ILE A 40 -29.66 -1.37 20.07
C ILE A 40 -30.79 -2.32 19.71
N SER A 41 -31.72 -1.88 18.85
CA SER A 41 -32.81 -2.75 18.42
C SER A 41 -32.20 -3.97 17.73
N GLU A 42 -32.76 -5.15 18.00
CA GLU A 42 -32.32 -6.40 17.38
C GLU A 42 -32.33 -6.29 15.84
N GLU A 43 -33.26 -5.49 15.31
CA GLU A 43 -33.40 -5.17 13.91
C GLU A 43 -32.23 -4.33 13.36
N THR A 44 -31.74 -3.32 14.10
CA THR A 44 -30.56 -2.54 13.71
C THR A 44 -29.32 -3.40 13.69
N TYR A 45 -29.14 -4.29 14.67
CA TYR A 45 -28.00 -5.20 14.70
C TYR A 45 -27.99 -6.18 13.51
N LYS A 46 -29.16 -6.75 13.18
CA LYS A 46 -29.33 -7.62 12.00
C LYS A 46 -28.96 -6.89 10.71
N LEU A 47 -29.44 -5.65 10.55
CA LEU A 47 -29.12 -4.83 9.39
C LEU A 47 -27.62 -4.53 9.28
N VAL A 48 -26.98 -4.09 10.37
CA VAL A 48 -25.53 -3.83 10.39
C VAL A 48 -24.74 -5.09 10.04
N THR A 49 -25.15 -6.26 10.54
CA THR A 49 -24.49 -7.53 10.22
C THR A 49 -24.59 -7.85 8.72
N GLN A 50 -25.76 -7.66 8.10
CA GLN A 50 -25.94 -7.83 6.66
C GLN A 50 -25.09 -6.84 5.84
N MET A 51 -25.01 -5.58 6.28
CA MET A 51 -24.15 -4.58 5.66
C MET A 51 -22.67 -5.01 5.69
N LEU A 52 -22.20 -5.55 6.82
CA LEU A 52 -20.82 -6.01 6.96
C LEU A 52 -20.53 -7.30 6.17
N GLU A 53 -21.52 -8.18 6.03
CA GLU A 53 -21.43 -9.38 5.18
C GLU A 53 -21.23 -8.98 3.71
N ARG A 54 -22.09 -8.09 3.19
CA ARG A 54 -21.99 -7.52 1.84
C ARG A 54 -20.63 -6.88 1.57
N VAL A 55 -20.11 -6.12 2.52
CA VAL A 55 -18.77 -5.51 2.41
C VAL A 55 -17.68 -6.58 2.36
N ASN A 56 -17.79 -7.64 3.17
CA ASN A 56 -16.82 -8.73 3.16
C ASN A 56 -16.85 -9.52 1.84
N GLU A 57 -18.03 -9.77 1.27
CA GLU A 57 -18.18 -10.46 -0.02
C GLU A 57 -17.45 -9.73 -1.15
N VAL A 58 -17.63 -8.40 -1.23
CA VAL A 58 -17.10 -7.55 -2.30
C VAL A 58 -15.62 -7.22 -2.10
N PHE A 59 -15.23 -6.78 -0.90
CA PHE A 59 -13.87 -6.27 -0.65
C PHE A 59 -12.92 -7.31 -0.06
N LYS A 60 -13.43 -8.47 0.37
CA LYS A 60 -12.66 -9.52 1.07
C LYS A 60 -11.97 -9.03 2.35
N ILE A 61 -12.56 -8.02 3.01
CA ILE A 61 -12.09 -7.50 4.29
C ILE A 61 -13.11 -7.82 5.37
N ASP A 62 -12.76 -8.74 6.27
CA ASP A 62 -13.68 -9.17 7.34
C ASP A 62 -13.76 -8.14 8.48
N PHE A 63 -14.91 -7.49 8.63
CA PHE A 63 -15.22 -6.59 9.74
C PHE A 63 -16.29 -7.12 10.69
N ARG A 64 -16.80 -8.35 10.46
CA ARG A 64 -17.95 -8.90 11.20
C ARG A 64 -17.70 -9.09 12.69
N TYR A 65 -16.43 -9.11 13.10
CA TYR A 65 -16.01 -9.26 14.50
C TYR A 65 -15.48 -7.94 15.11
N ASP A 66 -15.50 -6.83 14.38
CA ASP A 66 -15.10 -5.51 14.90
C ASP A 66 -16.27 -4.89 15.68
N LEU A 67 -16.36 -5.24 16.98
CA LEU A 67 -17.39 -4.75 17.90
C LEU A 67 -17.48 -3.22 17.89
N GLU A 68 -16.35 -2.52 17.78
CA GLU A 68 -16.32 -1.06 17.78
C GLU A 68 -16.98 -0.50 16.51
N LEU A 69 -16.69 -1.09 15.34
CA LEU A 69 -17.38 -0.73 14.09
C LEU A 69 -18.88 -1.00 14.19
N ILE A 70 -19.28 -2.16 14.71
CA ILE A 70 -20.69 -2.53 14.85
C ILE A 70 -21.42 -1.53 15.74
N THR A 71 -20.88 -1.21 16.91
CA THR A 71 -21.50 -0.22 17.82
C THR A 71 -21.59 1.16 17.18
N MET A 72 -20.53 1.60 16.48
CA MET A 72 -20.52 2.90 15.79
C MET A 72 -21.57 2.95 14.68
N LEU A 73 -21.67 1.91 13.85
CA LEU A 73 -22.69 1.84 12.81
C LEU A 73 -24.08 1.82 13.43
N SER A 74 -24.36 0.94 14.40
CA SER A 74 -25.68 0.86 15.06
C SER A 74 -26.13 2.18 15.68
N THR A 75 -25.22 2.92 16.32
CA THR A 75 -25.53 4.22 16.95
C THR A 75 -25.87 5.31 15.92
N HIS A 76 -25.26 5.24 14.74
CA HIS A 76 -25.40 6.25 13.70
C HIS A 76 -26.41 5.89 12.61
N LEU A 77 -26.76 4.61 12.50
CA LEU A 77 -27.71 4.10 11.51
C LEU A 77 -29.14 4.49 11.85
N MET A 78 -29.54 4.42 13.13
CA MET A 78 -30.90 4.76 13.55
C MET A 78 -31.26 6.24 13.28
N PRO A 79 -30.44 7.24 13.65
CA PRO A 79 -30.72 8.63 13.27
C PRO A 79 -30.71 8.87 11.76
N LEU A 80 -29.84 8.16 11.02
CA LEU A 80 -29.74 8.28 9.57
C LEU A 80 -30.98 7.69 8.88
N GLU A 81 -31.49 6.55 9.35
CA GLU A 81 -32.73 5.94 8.87
C GLU A 81 -33.92 6.90 9.05
N ILE A 82 -34.05 7.50 10.23
CA ILE A 82 -35.12 8.46 10.52
C ILE A 82 -35.01 9.68 9.61
N ARG A 83 -33.81 10.27 9.46
CA ARG A 83 -33.61 11.43 8.58
C ARG A 83 -33.91 11.13 7.12
N ALA A 84 -33.47 9.99 6.63
CA ALA A 84 -33.69 9.55 5.26
C ALA A 84 -35.18 9.36 4.97
N LYS A 85 -35.92 8.69 5.87
CA LYS A 85 -37.37 8.48 5.73
C LYS A 85 -38.17 9.79 5.71
N HIS A 86 -37.72 10.80 6.44
CA HIS A 86 -38.40 12.11 6.52
C HIS A 86 -37.83 13.16 5.55
N GLY A 87 -36.89 12.79 4.67
CA GLY A 87 -36.30 13.72 3.70
C GLY A 87 -35.48 14.86 4.32
N ILE A 88 -34.96 14.68 5.53
CA ILE A 88 -34.16 15.69 6.22
C ILE A 88 -32.73 15.66 5.66
N ALA A 89 -32.45 16.54 4.70
CA ALA A 89 -31.13 16.63 4.10
C ALA A 89 -30.11 17.29 5.05
N VAL A 90 -29.09 16.54 5.46
CA VAL A 90 -27.95 17.07 6.20
C VAL A 90 -26.81 17.34 5.22
N HIS A 91 -26.56 18.62 4.93
CA HIS A 91 -25.44 18.98 4.08
C HIS A 91 -24.12 18.85 4.85
N ASN A 92 -23.21 18.05 4.33
CA ASN A 92 -21.90 17.85 4.92
C ASN A 92 -20.82 18.50 4.03
N SER A 93 -20.32 19.65 4.46
CA SER A 93 -19.21 20.37 3.79
C SER A 93 -17.91 19.56 3.63
N LEU A 94 -17.79 18.41 4.30
CA LEU A 94 -16.64 17.50 4.22
C LEU A 94 -16.92 16.24 3.37
N ALA A 95 -18.11 16.08 2.79
CA ALA A 95 -18.47 14.88 2.04
C ALA A 95 -17.53 14.65 0.85
N ASP A 96 -17.24 15.71 0.09
CA ASP A 96 -16.29 15.66 -1.01
C ASP A 96 -14.86 15.36 -0.52
N ASP A 97 -14.46 15.89 0.64
CA ASP A 97 -13.13 15.61 1.20
C ASP A 97 -12.99 14.15 1.62
N ILE A 98 -14.03 13.56 2.22
CA ILE A 98 -14.05 12.15 2.61
C ILE A 98 -13.94 11.25 1.38
N ARG A 99 -14.63 11.59 0.28
CA ARG A 99 -14.57 10.84 -0.99
C ARG A 99 -13.15 10.77 -1.54
N HIS A 100 -12.43 11.90 -1.56
CA HIS A 100 -11.10 11.96 -2.18
C HIS A 100 -9.99 11.42 -1.26
N ASN A 101 -10.09 11.62 0.05
CA ASN A 101 -9.04 11.21 0.98
C ASN A 101 -9.21 9.78 1.50
N VAL A 102 -10.43 9.24 1.48
CA VAL A 102 -10.77 7.96 2.10
C VAL A 102 -11.56 7.05 1.15
N ILE A 103 -11.06 6.94 -0.08
CA ILE A 103 -11.72 6.27 -1.22
C ILE A 103 -12.21 4.85 -0.85
N LEU A 104 -11.34 4.02 -0.26
CA LEU A 104 -11.70 2.65 0.09
C LEU A 104 -12.83 2.59 1.12
N SER A 105 -12.79 3.45 2.15
CA SER A 105 -13.84 3.49 3.18
C SER A 105 -15.16 4.02 2.63
N TYR A 106 -15.11 4.99 1.71
CA TYR A 106 -16.28 5.50 1.04
C TYR A 106 -16.93 4.42 0.15
N ASN A 107 -16.14 3.67 -0.62
CA ASN A 107 -16.65 2.57 -1.44
C ASN A 107 -17.30 1.45 -0.59
N MET A 108 -16.71 1.11 0.56
CA MET A 108 -17.35 0.17 1.50
C MET A 108 -18.64 0.74 2.08
N ALA A 109 -18.69 2.04 2.38
CA ALA A 109 -19.90 2.69 2.86
C ALA A 109 -21.01 2.70 1.80
N ILE A 110 -20.71 2.86 0.51
CA ILE A 110 -21.72 2.74 -0.57
C ILE A 110 -22.34 1.34 -0.54
N ILE A 111 -21.51 0.28 -0.54
CA ILE A 111 -22.00 -1.11 -0.54
C ILE A 111 -22.80 -1.44 0.73
N ALA A 112 -22.37 -0.91 1.87
CA ALA A 112 -23.11 -1.04 3.12
C ALA A 112 -24.45 -0.28 3.05
N CYS A 113 -24.44 0.96 2.59
CA CYS A 113 -25.64 1.80 2.50
C CYS A 113 -26.68 1.26 1.51
N ASP A 114 -26.25 0.58 0.44
CA ASP A 114 -27.14 -0.13 -0.50
C ASP A 114 -28.10 -1.09 0.23
N THR A 115 -27.64 -1.80 1.26
CA THR A 115 -28.52 -2.66 2.10
C THR A 115 -29.56 -1.85 2.87
N LEU A 116 -29.21 -0.65 3.34
CA LEU A 116 -30.16 0.24 4.01
C LEU A 116 -31.16 0.84 3.00
N GLU A 117 -30.69 1.28 1.83
CA GLU A 117 -31.52 1.84 0.76
C GLU A 117 -32.60 0.84 0.31
N GLN A 118 -32.23 -0.44 0.18
CA GLN A 118 -33.16 -1.52 -0.14
C GLN A 118 -34.24 -1.71 0.93
N LYS A 119 -33.91 -1.51 2.21
CA LYS A 119 -34.85 -1.62 3.33
C LYS A 119 -35.83 -0.43 3.39
N ILE A 120 -35.32 0.79 3.21
CA ILE A 120 -36.13 2.02 3.38
C ILE A 120 -36.81 2.50 2.09
N GLY A 121 -36.38 1.99 0.92
CA GLY A 121 -36.91 2.39 -0.39
C GLY A 121 -36.51 3.80 -0.84
N VAL A 122 -35.56 4.44 -0.15
CA VAL A 122 -35.12 5.81 -0.39
C VAL A 122 -33.61 5.80 -0.62
N LYS A 123 -33.17 6.49 -1.69
CA LYS A 123 -31.74 6.68 -1.98
C LYS A 123 -31.13 7.65 -0.98
N LEU A 124 -29.96 7.31 -0.45
CA LEU A 124 -29.26 8.15 0.50
C LEU A 124 -28.44 9.21 -0.26
N PRO A 125 -28.47 10.47 0.21
CA PRO A 125 -27.61 11.49 -0.36
C PRO A 125 -26.14 11.16 -0.06
N MET A 126 -25.24 11.62 -0.93
CA MET A 126 -23.80 11.38 -0.79
C MET A 126 -23.25 11.83 0.57
N ASP A 127 -23.84 12.88 1.15
CA ASP A 127 -23.42 13.46 2.43
C ASP A 127 -23.64 12.50 3.62
N GLU A 128 -24.70 11.69 3.56
CA GLU A 128 -25.01 10.66 4.57
C GLU A 128 -24.09 9.44 4.39
N ILE A 129 -23.80 9.04 3.13
CA ILE A 129 -22.83 7.97 2.83
C ILE A 129 -21.43 8.36 3.34
N ALA A 130 -21.05 9.63 3.21
CA ALA A 130 -19.78 10.12 3.71
C ALA A 130 -19.68 10.01 5.24
N PHE A 131 -20.80 10.18 5.97
CA PHE A 131 -20.83 9.98 7.41
C PHE A 131 -20.64 8.51 7.80
N VAL A 132 -21.22 7.58 7.04
CA VAL A 132 -21.03 6.12 7.22
C VAL A 132 -19.61 5.67 6.87
N ALA A 133 -18.93 6.36 5.94
CA ALA A 133 -17.54 6.08 5.58
C ALA A 133 -16.54 6.32 6.72
N LEU A 134 -16.85 7.21 7.67
CA LEU A 134 -15.96 7.53 8.78
C LEU A 134 -15.75 6.33 9.74
N PRO A 135 -16.79 5.64 10.25
CA PRO A 135 -16.63 4.38 10.98
C PRO A 135 -15.77 3.34 10.25
N PHE A 136 -15.99 3.14 8.95
CA PHE A 136 -15.18 2.20 8.16
C PHE A 136 -13.70 2.59 8.07
N SER A 137 -13.42 3.90 7.97
CA SER A 137 -12.05 4.39 7.92
C SER A 137 -11.30 4.18 9.24
N LEU A 138 -12.00 4.30 10.37
CA LEU A 138 -11.46 4.00 11.69
C LEU A 138 -11.21 2.50 11.85
N ALA A 139 -12.15 1.65 11.42
CA ALA A 139 -12.00 0.20 11.43
C ALA A 139 -10.82 -0.29 10.58
N LEU A 140 -10.66 0.24 9.37
CA LEU A 140 -9.48 -0.02 8.53
C LEU A 140 -8.18 0.36 9.24
N LYS A 141 -8.14 1.54 9.87
CA LYS A 141 -6.96 2.03 10.57
C LYS A 141 -6.59 1.12 11.75
N ARG A 142 -7.58 0.65 12.53
CA ARG A 142 -7.37 -0.33 13.61
C ARG A 142 -6.84 -1.66 13.06
N LYS A 143 -7.47 -2.16 11.98
CA LYS A 143 -7.08 -3.43 11.35
C LYS A 143 -5.66 -3.39 10.79
N TRP A 144 -5.21 -2.27 10.23
CA TRP A 144 -3.82 -2.09 9.79
C TRP A 144 -2.83 -1.93 10.94
N LYS A 145 -3.20 -1.21 12.00
CA LYS A 145 -2.33 -1.02 13.18
C LYS A 145 -2.10 -2.33 13.93
N ASN A 146 -3.09 -3.21 13.99
CA ASN A 146 -3.02 -4.50 14.67
C ASN A 146 -2.43 -5.63 13.80
N GLN A 147 -1.88 -5.34 12.61
CA GLN A 147 -1.16 -6.36 11.84
C GLN A 147 0.11 -6.78 12.57
N SER A 148 0.41 -8.08 12.57
CA SER A 148 1.67 -8.59 13.10
C SER A 148 2.85 -7.95 12.36
N LEU A 149 3.95 -7.69 13.07
CA LEU A 149 5.17 -7.10 12.49
C LEU A 149 5.64 -7.84 11.20
N PRO A 150 5.56 -9.19 11.11
CA PRO A 150 5.87 -9.92 9.88
C PRO A 150 4.95 -9.56 8.71
N ALA A 151 3.64 -9.41 8.94
CA ALA A 151 2.70 -9.03 7.89
C ALA A 151 2.92 -7.59 7.41
N GLN A 152 3.28 -6.68 8.33
CA GLN A 152 3.65 -5.31 7.98
C GLN A 152 4.93 -5.27 7.14
N LEU A 153 5.97 -6.00 7.56
CA LEU A 153 7.22 -6.14 6.82
C LEU A 153 7.01 -6.73 5.43
N PHE A 154 6.23 -7.82 5.33
CA PHE A 154 5.92 -8.45 4.05
C PHE A 154 5.15 -7.52 3.11
N LYS A 155 4.20 -6.73 3.63
CA LYS A 155 3.50 -5.70 2.85
C LYS A 155 4.43 -4.59 2.36
N HIS A 156 5.30 -4.08 3.22
CA HIS A 156 6.29 -3.06 2.83
C HIS A 156 7.32 -3.60 1.83
N PHE A 157 7.69 -4.87 1.95
CA PHE A 157 8.54 -5.56 1.00
C PHE A 157 7.87 -5.72 -0.37
N ASN A 158 6.64 -6.25 -0.41
CA ASN A 158 5.89 -6.44 -1.66
C ASN A 158 5.60 -5.13 -2.37
N THR A 159 5.23 -4.08 -1.62
CA THR A 159 5.05 -2.74 -2.21
C THR A 159 6.37 -2.21 -2.77
N GLY A 160 7.49 -2.42 -2.08
CA GLY A 160 8.83 -2.13 -2.60
C GLY A 160 9.07 -2.84 -3.95
N ILE A 161 8.90 -4.16 -3.99
CA ILE A 161 9.07 -4.95 -5.23
C ILE A 161 8.17 -4.42 -6.35
N SER A 162 6.90 -4.13 -6.08
CA SER A 162 5.98 -3.61 -7.10
C SER A 162 6.45 -2.28 -7.70
N TYR A 163 7.05 -1.38 -6.91
CA TYR A 163 7.64 -0.14 -7.43
C TYR A 163 8.94 -0.38 -8.21
N PHE A 164 9.70 -1.42 -7.89
CA PHE A 164 10.92 -1.81 -8.63
C PHE A 164 10.63 -2.59 -9.91
N LEU A 165 9.45 -3.21 -10.04
CA LEU A 165 9.09 -4.07 -11.16
C LEU A 165 9.29 -3.38 -12.54
N PRO A 166 8.88 -2.11 -12.76
CA PRO A 166 9.15 -1.44 -14.05
C PRO A 166 10.64 -1.26 -14.36
N VAL A 167 11.47 -1.01 -13.34
CA VAL A 167 12.93 -0.83 -13.50
C VAL A 167 13.60 -2.17 -13.84
N ILE A 168 13.18 -3.25 -13.16
CA ILE A 168 13.66 -4.61 -13.41
C ILE A 168 13.32 -5.04 -14.84
N ILE A 169 12.07 -4.80 -15.27
CA ILE A 169 11.60 -5.13 -16.62
C ILE A 169 12.41 -4.34 -17.65
N ALA A 170 12.59 -3.03 -17.46
CA ALA A 170 13.37 -2.19 -18.36
C ALA A 170 14.84 -2.64 -18.46
N GLY A 171 15.49 -2.96 -17.34
CA GLY A 171 16.86 -3.48 -17.31
C GLY A 171 17.01 -4.82 -18.04
N GLY A 172 16.08 -5.76 -17.81
CA GLY A 172 16.06 -7.05 -18.50
C GLY A 172 15.79 -6.92 -20.00
N MET A 173 14.94 -5.97 -20.40
CA MET A 173 14.68 -5.66 -21.82
C MET A 173 15.91 -5.07 -22.49
N LEU A 174 16.61 -4.13 -21.84
CA LEU A 174 17.85 -3.54 -22.37
C LEU A 174 18.99 -4.56 -22.48
N PHE A 175 19.11 -5.45 -21.51
CA PHE A 175 20.04 -6.57 -21.54
C PHE A 175 19.74 -7.51 -22.71
N SER A 176 18.47 -7.90 -22.87
CA SER A 176 18.03 -8.75 -23.99
C SER A 176 18.28 -8.08 -25.36
N PHE A 177 18.00 -6.78 -25.48
CA PHE A 177 18.24 -6.02 -26.70
C PHE A 177 19.72 -5.98 -27.08
N THR A 178 20.60 -5.86 -26.08
CA THR A 178 22.04 -5.89 -26.27
C THR A 178 22.51 -7.22 -26.87
N LEU A 179 22.00 -8.34 -26.35
CA LEU A 179 22.33 -9.68 -26.85
C LEU A 179 21.85 -9.90 -28.30
N ILE A 180 20.69 -9.35 -28.69
CA ILE A 180 20.19 -9.44 -30.07
C ILE A 180 21.17 -8.82 -31.06
N THR A 181 21.84 -7.72 -30.66
CA THR A 181 22.84 -7.04 -31.49
C THR A 181 24.26 -7.60 -31.34
N GLY A 182 24.45 -8.66 -30.55
CA GLY A 182 25.75 -9.22 -30.22
C GLY A 182 26.37 -10.06 -31.33
N LYS A 183 27.70 -10.19 -31.30
CA LYS A 183 28.46 -11.12 -32.15
C LYS A 183 28.74 -12.40 -31.36
N ILE A 184 28.90 -13.52 -32.06
CA ILE A 184 29.28 -14.79 -31.43
C ILE A 184 30.80 -14.82 -31.40
N ASP A 185 31.37 -14.81 -30.19
CA ASP A 185 32.81 -15.02 -29.95
C ASP A 185 32.96 -16.16 -28.95
N ASN A 186 33.73 -17.19 -29.31
CA ASN A 186 33.93 -18.42 -28.51
C ASN A 186 32.63 -19.05 -27.93
N GLY A 187 31.54 -19.06 -28.70
CA GLY A 187 30.27 -19.64 -28.28
C GLY A 187 29.44 -18.80 -27.31
N ALA A 188 29.91 -17.59 -26.96
CA ALA A 188 29.18 -16.62 -26.17
C ALA A 188 28.73 -15.43 -27.05
N ILE A 189 27.55 -14.88 -26.75
CA ILE A 189 27.05 -13.66 -27.40
C ILE A 189 27.70 -12.47 -26.69
N VAL A 190 28.68 -11.84 -27.34
CA VAL A 190 29.35 -10.65 -26.85
C VAL A 190 28.73 -9.39 -27.49
N PRO A 191 28.57 -8.28 -26.75
CA PRO A 191 28.06 -7.03 -27.31
C PRO A 191 28.87 -6.55 -28.52
N SER A 192 28.20 -6.05 -29.56
CA SER A 192 28.86 -5.73 -30.84
C SER A 192 29.74 -4.48 -30.82
N ASN A 193 29.44 -3.51 -29.94
CA ASN A 193 30.12 -2.22 -29.84
C ASN A 193 30.21 -1.79 -28.36
N GLN A 194 31.12 -0.85 -28.06
CA GLN A 194 31.32 -0.32 -26.70
C GLN A 194 30.04 0.23 -26.04
N SER A 195 29.17 0.89 -26.81
CA SER A 195 27.89 1.39 -26.29
C SER A 195 26.99 0.26 -25.80
N PHE A 196 26.98 -0.86 -26.52
CA PHE A 196 26.23 -2.06 -26.12
C PHE A 196 26.91 -2.79 -24.97
N GLN A 197 28.25 -2.78 -24.88
CA GLN A 197 28.97 -3.29 -23.71
C GLN A 197 28.57 -2.55 -22.43
N ASN A 198 28.48 -1.22 -22.49
CA ASN A 198 28.04 -0.42 -21.33
C ASN A 198 26.60 -0.78 -20.91
N ILE A 199 25.70 -1.04 -21.87
CA ILE A 199 24.32 -1.44 -21.58
C ILE A 199 24.26 -2.87 -21.01
N TYR A 200 25.11 -3.78 -21.49
CA TYR A 200 25.27 -5.14 -20.97
C TYR A 200 25.68 -5.11 -19.49
N ASP A 201 26.71 -4.32 -19.16
CA ASP A 201 27.24 -4.21 -17.80
C ASP A 201 26.24 -3.54 -16.85
N ILE A 202 25.53 -2.50 -17.33
CA ILE A 202 24.46 -1.82 -16.57
C ILE A 202 23.28 -2.77 -16.31
N GLY A 203 22.88 -3.58 -17.30
CA GLY A 203 21.79 -4.53 -17.17
C GLY A 203 22.10 -5.65 -16.16
N GLN A 204 23.33 -6.18 -16.20
CA GLN A 204 23.77 -7.26 -15.32
C GLN A 204 23.99 -6.78 -13.87
N ALA A 205 24.66 -5.64 -13.67
CA ALA A 205 24.87 -5.06 -12.35
C ALA A 205 23.60 -4.41 -11.77
N GLY A 206 22.71 -3.95 -12.64
CA GLY A 206 21.51 -3.19 -12.27
C GLY A 206 20.44 -4.00 -11.53
N PHE A 207 20.25 -5.28 -11.86
CA PHE A 207 19.19 -6.09 -11.25
C PHE A 207 19.45 -6.39 -9.76
N LEU A 208 20.56 -7.06 -9.45
CA LEU A 208 20.94 -7.40 -8.07
C LEU A 208 21.42 -6.18 -7.29
N GLY A 209 22.11 -5.26 -7.96
CA GLY A 209 22.55 -4.00 -7.37
C GLY A 209 21.38 -3.13 -6.92
N SER A 210 20.36 -2.93 -7.76
CA SER A 210 19.21 -2.07 -7.41
C SER A 210 18.35 -2.61 -6.28
N LEU A 211 18.20 -3.94 -6.15
CA LEU A 211 17.44 -4.56 -5.07
C LEU A 211 18.08 -4.26 -3.71
N ILE A 212 19.38 -4.55 -3.57
CA ILE A 212 20.12 -4.34 -2.32
C ILE A 212 20.31 -2.84 -2.06
N LEU A 213 20.69 -2.08 -3.09
CA LEU A 213 20.92 -0.64 -2.99
C LEU A 213 19.63 0.11 -2.63
N GLY A 214 18.46 -0.34 -3.09
CA GLY A 214 17.17 0.23 -2.72
C GLY A 214 16.91 0.21 -1.22
N PHE A 215 17.24 -0.90 -0.54
CA PHE A 215 17.14 -0.99 0.92
C PHE A 215 18.16 -0.09 1.63
N VAL A 216 19.41 -0.11 1.17
CA VAL A 216 20.49 0.71 1.75
C VAL A 216 20.15 2.21 1.63
N VAL A 217 19.71 2.65 0.45
CA VAL A 217 19.25 4.03 0.20
C VAL A 217 18.06 4.37 1.07
N GLY A 218 17.07 3.48 1.19
CA GLY A 218 15.88 3.72 2.01
C GLY A 218 16.20 3.93 3.50
N TYR A 219 17.05 3.06 4.08
CA TYR A 219 17.50 3.20 5.47
C TYR A 219 18.36 4.46 5.67
N PHE A 220 19.25 4.76 4.73
CA PHE A 220 20.09 5.93 4.79
C PHE A 220 19.29 7.24 4.71
N VAL A 221 18.31 7.34 3.79
CA VAL A 221 17.40 8.49 3.70
C VAL A 221 16.58 8.65 4.98
N LYS A 222 16.10 7.55 5.57
CA LYS A 222 15.38 7.57 6.86
C LYS A 222 16.28 8.09 7.98
N TRP A 223 17.55 7.68 8.00
CA TRP A 223 18.55 8.17 8.95
C TRP A 223 18.86 9.66 8.74
N THR A 224 19.04 10.10 7.50
CA THR A 224 19.30 11.51 7.17
C THR A 224 18.13 12.42 7.60
N LYS A 225 16.89 11.90 7.53
CA LYS A 225 15.68 12.59 8.00
C LYS A 225 15.57 12.71 9.51
N SER A 226 16.28 11.91 10.30
CA SER A 226 16.19 11.95 11.77
C SER A 226 17.03 13.07 12.38
N TRP A 227 17.84 13.76 11.59
CA TRP A 227 18.69 14.86 12.06
C TRP A 227 17.85 16.07 12.47
N LYS A 228 18.11 16.58 13.68
CA LYS A 228 17.46 17.79 14.19
C LYS A 228 18.04 19.01 13.46
N VAL A 229 17.25 19.59 12.55
CA VAL A 229 17.63 20.80 11.82
C VAL A 229 16.77 22.00 12.25
N PRO A 230 17.34 23.23 12.27
CA PRO A 230 16.61 24.45 12.60
C PRO A 230 15.47 24.71 11.61
N ASP A 231 14.44 25.44 12.05
CA ASP A 231 13.19 25.65 11.29
C ASP A 231 13.41 26.25 9.90
N VAL A 232 14.45 27.06 9.75
CA VAL A 232 14.85 27.69 8.47
C VAL A 232 15.28 26.65 7.42
N LEU A 233 15.84 25.51 7.85
CA LEU A 233 16.38 24.48 6.96
C LEU A 233 15.39 23.34 6.67
N LYS A 234 14.30 23.22 7.44
CA LYS A 234 13.28 22.17 7.26
C LYS A 234 12.72 22.10 5.82
N PRO A 235 12.44 23.21 5.12
CA PRO A 235 11.97 23.16 3.73
C PRO A 235 13.06 22.71 2.74
N MET A 236 14.32 23.02 3.01
CA MET A 236 15.46 22.67 2.15
C MET A 236 15.92 21.23 2.34
N MET A 237 15.57 20.60 3.47
CA MET A 237 16.00 19.27 3.85
C MET A 237 15.62 18.19 2.80
N PRO A 238 14.34 18.00 2.40
CA PRO A 238 13.97 16.98 1.42
C PRO A 238 14.37 17.33 -0.02
N THR A 239 14.52 18.62 -0.34
CA THR A 239 14.73 19.07 -1.72
C THR A 239 16.21 19.21 -2.10
N PHE A 240 17.07 19.54 -1.14
CA PHE A 240 18.50 19.79 -1.39
C PHE A 240 19.40 18.89 -0.55
N PHE A 241 19.30 18.96 0.78
CA PHE A 241 20.26 18.27 1.65
C PHE A 241 20.17 16.74 1.56
N ILE A 242 18.96 16.18 1.65
CA ILE A 242 18.78 14.73 1.57
C ILE A 242 19.27 14.20 0.21
N PRO A 243 18.84 14.75 -0.95
CA PRO A 243 19.36 14.30 -2.24
C PRO A 243 20.87 14.43 -2.38
N VAL A 244 21.48 15.56 -2.00
CA VAL A 244 22.92 15.80 -2.17
C VAL A 244 23.75 14.87 -1.28
N ILE A 245 23.41 14.77 0.01
CA ILE A 245 24.15 13.92 0.96
C ILE A 245 23.97 12.44 0.61
N THR A 246 22.75 12.03 0.26
CA THR A 246 22.47 10.64 -0.12
C THR A 246 23.22 10.25 -1.38
N THR A 247 23.16 11.08 -2.44
CA THR A 247 23.84 10.76 -3.71
C THR A 247 25.35 10.80 -3.60
N LEU A 248 25.91 11.74 -2.84
CA LEU A 248 27.37 11.84 -2.65
C LEU A 248 27.90 10.65 -1.84
N ILE A 249 27.35 10.42 -0.64
CA ILE A 249 27.87 9.39 0.26
C ILE A 249 27.56 7.99 -0.28
N LEU A 250 26.31 7.73 -0.67
CA LEU A 250 25.96 6.40 -1.18
C LEU A 250 26.49 6.14 -2.58
N GLY A 251 26.67 7.16 -3.41
CA GLY A 251 27.32 7.03 -4.71
C GLY A 251 28.77 6.60 -4.57
N LEU A 252 29.55 7.29 -3.72
CA LEU A 252 30.92 6.91 -3.43
C LEU A 252 31.01 5.54 -2.75
N PHE A 253 30.14 5.26 -1.78
CA PHE A 253 30.07 3.96 -1.12
C PHE A 253 29.74 2.83 -2.11
N TYR A 254 28.79 3.07 -3.02
CA TYR A 254 28.44 2.11 -4.06
C TYR A 254 29.64 1.77 -4.93
N THR A 255 30.27 2.78 -5.53
CA THR A 255 31.37 2.59 -6.49
C THR A 255 32.62 1.98 -5.84
N TYR A 256 32.98 2.41 -4.63
CA TYR A 256 34.26 2.00 -4.03
C TYR A 256 34.16 0.79 -3.09
N VAL A 257 33.01 0.56 -2.47
CA VAL A 257 32.86 -0.50 -1.45
C VAL A 257 31.94 -1.62 -1.92
N LEU A 258 30.83 -1.27 -2.58
CA LEU A 258 29.74 -2.20 -2.88
C LEU A 258 29.94 -2.92 -4.22
N THR A 259 30.56 -2.27 -5.21
CA THR A 259 30.80 -2.85 -6.54
C THR A 259 31.61 -4.15 -6.49
N TYR A 260 32.69 -4.20 -5.70
CA TYR A 260 33.55 -5.38 -5.61
C TYR A 260 32.85 -6.64 -5.06
N PRO A 261 32.23 -6.64 -3.85
CA PRO A 261 31.53 -7.81 -3.33
C PRO A 261 30.28 -8.15 -4.16
N LEU A 262 29.61 -7.15 -4.75
CA LEU A 262 28.46 -7.38 -5.63
C LEU A 262 28.87 -8.15 -6.88
N ASN A 263 29.95 -7.74 -7.55
CA ASN A 263 30.46 -8.43 -8.73
C ASN A 263 30.89 -9.86 -8.38
N ALA A 264 31.56 -10.07 -7.24
CA ALA A 264 31.92 -11.42 -6.77
C ALA A 264 30.68 -12.30 -6.54
N PHE A 265 29.62 -11.75 -5.94
CA PHE A 265 28.37 -12.46 -5.72
C PHE A 265 27.64 -12.81 -7.03
N VAL A 266 27.58 -11.86 -7.97
CA VAL A 266 27.00 -12.10 -9.31
C VAL A 266 27.78 -13.21 -10.03
N GLN A 267 29.11 -13.16 -9.99
CA GLN A 267 29.95 -14.20 -10.59
C GLN A 267 29.79 -15.56 -9.91
N ALA A 268 29.57 -15.60 -8.58
CA ALA A 268 29.25 -16.84 -7.88
C ALA A 268 27.93 -17.44 -8.40
N ILE A 269 26.89 -16.63 -8.58
CA ILE A 269 25.61 -17.09 -9.18
C ILE A 269 25.84 -17.58 -10.62
N VAL A 270 26.55 -16.80 -11.45
CA VAL A 270 26.85 -17.17 -12.83
C VAL A 270 27.65 -18.48 -12.91
N SER A 271 28.60 -18.70 -12.00
CA SER A 271 29.39 -19.93 -11.93
C SER A 271 28.52 -21.16 -11.58
N ILE A 272 27.51 -20.99 -10.72
CA ILE A 272 26.53 -22.02 -10.42
C ILE A 272 25.65 -22.28 -11.65
N MET A 273 25.19 -21.23 -12.34
CA MET A 273 24.39 -21.36 -13.55
C MET A 273 25.15 -22.06 -14.69
N ASN A 274 26.43 -21.75 -14.86
CA ASN A 274 27.26 -22.39 -15.88
C ASN A 274 27.53 -23.87 -15.56
N GLN A 275 27.63 -24.24 -14.28
CA GLN A 275 27.66 -25.65 -13.86
C GLN A 275 26.34 -26.38 -14.16
N LEU A 276 25.21 -25.67 -14.17
CA LEU A 276 23.90 -26.25 -14.52
C LEU A 276 23.70 -26.42 -16.05
N ASN A 277 24.36 -25.60 -16.88
CA ASN A 277 24.30 -25.68 -18.35
C ASN A 277 24.97 -26.92 -18.96
N GLY A 278 25.84 -27.62 -18.22
CA GLY A 278 26.54 -28.80 -18.72
C GLY A 278 25.76 -30.11 -18.66
N THR A 279 24.68 -30.22 -17.87
CA THR A 279 23.99 -31.51 -17.67
C THR A 279 22.51 -31.45 -17.24
N SER A 280 21.94 -30.30 -16.83
CA SER A 280 20.63 -30.32 -16.11
C SER A 280 19.69 -29.12 -16.35
N THR A 281 19.90 -28.31 -17.39
CA THR A 281 19.02 -27.14 -17.68
C THR A 281 17.54 -27.54 -17.81
N VAL A 282 17.27 -28.74 -18.32
CA VAL A 282 15.91 -29.30 -18.46
C VAL A 282 15.28 -29.62 -17.10
N ILE A 283 16.02 -30.25 -16.18
CA ILE A 283 15.48 -30.68 -14.87
C ILE A 283 15.24 -29.46 -13.98
N VAL A 284 16.17 -28.50 -13.96
CA VAL A 284 16.01 -27.23 -13.22
C VAL A 284 14.82 -26.44 -13.77
N GLY A 285 14.65 -26.40 -15.10
CA GLY A 285 13.49 -25.81 -15.75
C GLY A 285 12.17 -26.46 -15.31
N ILE A 286 12.10 -27.80 -15.29
CA ILE A 286 10.92 -28.55 -14.83
C ILE A 286 10.63 -28.28 -13.35
N VAL A 287 11.65 -28.26 -12.49
CA VAL A 287 11.48 -28.00 -11.05
C VAL A 287 11.00 -26.58 -10.78
N LEU A 288 11.52 -25.58 -11.50
CA LEU A 288 11.04 -24.20 -11.40
C LEU A 288 9.60 -24.08 -11.88
N ILE A 289 9.26 -24.69 -13.02
CA ILE A 289 7.88 -24.71 -13.53
C ILE A 289 6.95 -25.35 -12.49
N LEU A 290 7.32 -26.50 -11.91
CA LEU A 290 6.54 -27.19 -10.87
C LEU A 290 6.45 -26.40 -9.55
N ALA A 291 7.49 -25.66 -9.17
CA ALA A 291 7.49 -24.81 -7.98
C ALA A 291 6.58 -23.58 -8.15
N PHE A 292 6.57 -22.97 -9.33
CA PHE A 292 5.73 -21.80 -9.63
C PHE A 292 4.29 -22.15 -10.04
N THR A 293 4.00 -23.39 -10.44
CA THR A 293 2.63 -23.88 -10.68
C THR A 293 1.92 -24.39 -9.42
N LYS A 294 2.60 -24.45 -8.27
CA LYS A 294 1.98 -24.74 -6.97
C LYS A 294 1.61 -23.47 -6.19
N PRO A 295 0.65 -22.67 -6.64
CA PRO A 295 -0.30 -22.07 -5.72
C PRO A 295 -1.72 -22.51 -6.09
N ASN A 296 -2.47 -23.03 -5.11
CA ASN A 296 -3.93 -23.26 -5.15
C ASN A 296 -4.47 -24.68 -5.42
N LEU A 297 -3.75 -25.75 -5.08
CA LEU A 297 -4.40 -27.07 -4.97
C LEU A 297 -5.14 -27.29 -3.63
N ALA A 298 -4.91 -26.44 -2.63
CA ALA A 298 -5.52 -26.57 -1.30
C ALA A 298 -6.90 -25.88 -1.15
N GLU A 299 -7.30 -25.04 -2.11
CA GLU A 299 -8.60 -24.32 -2.09
C GLU A 299 -9.71 -25.04 -2.89
N ILE A 300 -9.39 -26.12 -3.62
CA ILE A 300 -10.37 -26.86 -4.43
C ILE A 300 -11.05 -28.00 -3.62
N TYR A 301 -10.56 -28.30 -2.40
CA TYR A 301 -11.07 -29.38 -1.55
C TYR A 301 -11.50 -28.94 -0.14
N LYS A 302 -12.04 -27.73 0.03
CA LYS A 302 -12.80 -27.34 1.22
C LYS A 302 -14.07 -26.58 0.87
#